data_AF-A0A537IJ44-F1
#
_entry.id   AF-A0A537IJ44-F1
#
_cell.length_a   1.000
_cell.length_b   1.000
_cell.length_c   1.000
_cell.angle_alpha   90.00
_cell.angle_beta   90.00
_cell.angle_gamma   90.00
#
_symmetry.space_group_name_H-M   'P 1'
#
loop_
_entity.id
_entity.type
_entity.pdbx_description
1 polymer ?
#
loop_
_entity_poly.entity_id
_entity_poly.type
_entity_poly.pdbx_seq_one_letter_code
_entity_poly.pdbx_strand_id
1 'polypeptide(L)'
;MTSHREAPKISKDPVADNTDLYAFVSPDKPDTVTILANYIPLEEPAGGPNFNTFGDDVLYEIMVDNDGDGIEDVTYQFKFKTKIGNPDTFLYNTGPINSLTDSSWNVKQFYSVTKVLGPRRSGTPTVLGTNLSTPPVNIGPRSTPHYIDLANAAINTLSDGSMVFAGQRDEAFYVDLGSIFDLATLRPFQNLHLIPTPAAPGVDTTKGFSVHTIAIQVSKKQLTADGSNPADPLSKNSVVGIWASASRRKATILAGDGDDDDNGQFDEDTSPGIQTGPFTQVSRLGMPLINEVIIPLGKKDVWNTVNPRFDSQFLQYYQTPEVQKLLPILYPGVFPN
;
A
#
# COMPACT_ATOMS: atom_id res chain seq x y z
N MET A 1 -8.13 8.32 -5.77
CA MET A 1 -8.73 7.06 -6.25
C MET A 1 -8.01 5.99 -5.48
N THR A 2 -8.70 4.96 -5.01
CA THR A 2 -8.09 3.86 -4.27
C THR A 2 -8.20 2.56 -5.07
N SER A 3 -7.58 1.51 -4.57
CA SER A 3 -7.60 0.14 -5.04
C SER A 3 -7.84 -0.73 -3.82
N HIS A 4 -8.79 -1.65 -3.86
CA HIS A 4 -9.10 -2.49 -2.71
C HIS A 4 -9.28 -3.92 -3.17
N ARG A 5 -8.37 -4.82 -2.77
CA ARG A 5 -8.48 -6.25 -3.07
C ARG A 5 -8.70 -6.48 -4.56
N GLU A 6 -8.05 -5.67 -5.39
CA GLU A 6 -8.52 -5.36 -6.73
C GLU A 6 -8.31 -6.49 -7.72
N ALA A 7 -7.49 -7.49 -7.36
CA ALA A 7 -7.18 -8.70 -8.09
C ALA A 7 -7.45 -9.98 -7.28
N PRO A 8 -7.80 -11.12 -7.92
CA PRO A 8 -8.08 -12.37 -7.20
C PRO A 8 -6.98 -12.82 -6.25
N LYS A 9 -5.70 -12.70 -6.61
CA LYS A 9 -4.59 -13.08 -5.72
C LYS A 9 -4.40 -12.10 -4.57
N ILE A 10 -4.42 -10.80 -4.85
CA ILE A 10 -4.18 -9.80 -3.81
C ILE A 10 -5.30 -9.73 -2.79
N SER A 11 -6.54 -10.07 -3.19
CA SER A 11 -7.68 -10.20 -2.28
C SER A 11 -7.49 -11.24 -1.16
N LYS A 12 -6.46 -12.08 -1.26
CA LYS A 12 -6.04 -13.12 -0.31
C LYS A 12 -4.68 -12.85 0.34
N ASP A 13 -4.04 -11.72 0.03
CA ASP A 13 -2.76 -11.28 0.58
C ASP A 13 -2.86 -9.82 1.03
N PRO A 14 -3.60 -9.55 2.13
CA PRO A 14 -3.98 -8.20 2.54
C PRO A 14 -2.79 -7.30 2.86
N VAL A 15 -1.68 -7.85 3.37
CA VAL A 15 -0.49 -7.05 3.70
C VAL A 15 0.29 -6.59 2.47
N ALA A 16 0.06 -7.20 1.31
CA ALA A 16 0.63 -6.79 0.03
C ALA A 16 -0.30 -5.89 -0.79
N ASP A 17 -1.56 -5.74 -0.35
CA ASP A 17 -2.58 -5.00 -1.06
C ASP A 17 -2.25 -3.51 -1.04
N ASN A 18 -2.03 -2.93 -2.22
CA ASN A 18 -1.63 -1.54 -2.36
C ASN A 18 -2.87 -0.74 -2.74
N THR A 19 -3.23 0.23 -1.91
CA THR A 19 -4.53 0.88 -2.03
C THR A 19 -4.44 2.20 -2.77
N ASP A 20 -3.45 3.03 -2.43
CA ASP A 20 -3.36 4.38 -2.97
C ASP A 20 -1.91 4.80 -3.14
N LEU A 21 -1.69 5.66 -4.14
CA LEU A 21 -0.44 6.38 -4.31
C LEU A 21 -0.76 7.87 -4.51
N TYR A 22 -0.11 8.70 -3.69
CA TYR A 22 -0.14 10.14 -3.82
C TYR A 22 1.28 10.65 -3.97
N ALA A 23 1.49 11.58 -4.89
CA ALA A 23 2.75 12.30 -5.02
C ALA A 23 2.46 13.76 -5.33
N PHE A 24 3.04 14.65 -4.54
CA PHE A 24 2.83 16.09 -4.68
C PHE A 24 4.04 16.88 -4.19
N VAL A 25 4.26 18.06 -4.77
CA VAL A 25 5.22 19.02 -4.23
C VAL A 25 4.75 19.43 -2.84
N SER A 26 5.61 19.25 -1.83
CA SER A 26 5.23 19.45 -0.43
C SER A 26 4.87 20.92 -0.17
N PRO A 27 3.64 21.25 0.27
CA PRO A 27 3.23 22.64 0.48
C PRO A 27 4.05 23.37 1.55
N ASP A 28 4.51 22.63 2.56
CA ASP A 28 5.35 23.08 3.68
C ASP A 28 6.83 23.21 3.31
N LYS A 29 7.28 22.49 2.26
CA LYS A 29 8.67 22.49 1.80
C LYS A 29 8.76 22.33 0.27
N PRO A 30 8.51 23.40 -0.52
CA PRO A 30 8.29 23.32 -1.97
C PRO A 30 9.47 22.81 -2.82
N ASP A 31 10.68 22.71 -2.25
CA ASP A 31 11.85 22.09 -2.89
C ASP A 31 11.88 20.56 -2.74
N THR A 32 10.82 19.99 -2.16
CA THR A 32 10.64 18.55 -1.95
C THR A 32 9.35 18.05 -2.60
N VAL A 33 9.29 16.73 -2.76
CA VAL A 33 8.09 15.98 -3.12
C VAL A 33 7.76 15.06 -1.94
N THR A 34 6.49 15.07 -1.53
CA THR A 34 5.95 14.08 -0.60
C THR A 34 5.29 12.98 -1.41
N ILE A 35 5.68 11.74 -1.15
CA ILE A 35 5.12 10.53 -1.77
C ILE A 35 4.51 9.67 -0.66
N LEU A 36 3.27 9.26 -0.83
CA LEU A 36 2.51 8.42 0.09
C LEU A 36 2.07 7.16 -0.66
N ALA A 37 2.44 5.99 -0.16
CA ALA A 37 1.98 4.70 -0.65
C ALA A 37 1.18 4.01 0.46
N ASN A 38 -0.11 3.81 0.24
CA ASN A 38 -1.00 3.16 1.18
C ASN A 38 -1.13 1.67 0.87
N TYR A 39 -1.29 0.89 1.93
CA TYR A 39 -1.45 -0.55 1.92
C TYR A 39 -2.50 -0.96 2.95
N ILE A 40 -3.01 -2.19 2.80
CA ILE A 40 -3.92 -2.81 3.77
C ILE A 40 -5.24 -2.01 3.85
N PRO A 41 -6.19 -2.25 2.94
CA PRO A 41 -7.44 -1.51 2.92
C PRO A 41 -8.34 -1.84 4.12
N LEU A 42 -9.22 -0.90 4.47
CA LEU A 42 -10.37 -1.11 5.36
C LEU A 42 -9.99 -1.67 6.73
N GLU A 43 -8.96 -1.10 7.36
CA GLU A 43 -8.53 -1.52 8.69
C GLU A 43 -9.54 -1.10 9.74
N GLU A 44 -10.30 -2.08 10.24
CA GLU A 44 -11.23 -1.87 11.34
C GLU A 44 -10.45 -1.68 12.65
N PRO A 45 -10.65 -0.56 13.39
CA PRO A 45 -9.94 -0.33 14.66
C PRO A 45 -10.13 -1.43 15.71
N ALA A 46 -11.28 -2.13 15.67
CA ALA A 46 -11.61 -3.22 16.57
C ALA A 46 -11.21 -4.62 16.06
N GLY A 47 -10.50 -4.72 14.93
CA GLY A 47 -10.13 -5.97 14.25
C GLY A 47 -9.07 -6.83 14.93
N GLY A 48 -9.02 -6.85 16.27
CA GLY A 48 -8.10 -7.68 17.06
C GLY A 48 -8.49 -9.17 17.11
N PRO A 49 -7.78 -10.02 17.87
CA PRO A 49 -6.74 -9.68 18.85
C PRO A 49 -5.36 -9.39 18.24
N ASN A 50 -5.17 -9.67 16.95
CA ASN A 50 -3.99 -9.30 16.17
C ASN A 50 -4.36 -8.17 15.23
N PHE A 51 -3.68 -7.03 15.37
CA PHE A 51 -3.97 -5.85 14.57
C PHE A 51 -3.15 -5.82 13.28
N ASN A 52 -3.60 -5.02 12.31
CA ASN A 52 -2.91 -4.86 11.03
C ASN A 52 -1.48 -4.34 11.23
N THR A 53 -0.55 -4.91 10.47
CA THR A 53 0.85 -4.49 10.39
C THR A 53 1.34 -4.67 8.95
N PHE A 54 2.40 -3.98 8.56
CA PHE A 54 3.13 -4.37 7.35
C PHE A 54 3.63 -5.81 7.51
N GLY A 55 3.74 -6.56 6.42
CA GLY A 55 4.25 -7.92 6.47
C GLY A 55 5.78 -7.95 6.55
N ASP A 56 6.29 -8.80 7.43
CA ASP A 56 7.73 -9.01 7.64
C ASP A 56 8.42 -9.67 6.43
N ASP A 57 7.64 -10.31 5.55
CA ASP A 57 8.09 -11.03 4.36
C ASP A 57 7.89 -10.27 3.05
N VAL A 58 7.43 -9.03 3.13
CA VAL A 58 7.18 -8.18 1.96
C VAL A 58 8.32 -7.19 1.77
N LEU A 59 8.72 -7.02 0.51
CA LEU A 59 9.50 -5.87 0.09
C LEU A 59 8.55 -4.82 -0.48
N TYR A 60 8.38 -3.72 0.24
CA TYR A 60 7.61 -2.57 -0.21
C TYR A 60 8.53 -1.57 -0.91
N GLU A 61 8.09 -1.01 -2.02
CA GLU A 61 8.93 -0.14 -2.84
C GLU A 61 8.12 1.08 -3.31
N ILE A 62 8.76 2.26 -3.28
CA ILE A 62 8.36 3.44 -4.03
C ILE A 62 9.39 3.64 -5.13
N MET A 63 8.95 3.69 -6.37
CA MET A 63 9.78 3.67 -7.57
C MET A 63 9.56 4.95 -8.35
N VAL A 64 10.66 5.50 -8.88
CA VAL A 64 10.68 6.74 -9.65
C VAL A 64 11.42 6.50 -10.95
N ASP A 65 10.75 6.77 -12.06
CA ASP A 65 11.30 6.85 -13.41
C ASP A 65 11.48 8.34 -13.73
N ASN A 66 12.70 8.75 -14.07
CA ASN A 66 13.02 10.16 -14.34
C ASN A 66 13.51 10.43 -15.76
N ASP A 67 13.40 9.44 -16.66
CA ASP A 67 13.74 9.57 -18.08
C ASP A 67 12.60 9.17 -19.03
N GLY A 68 11.56 8.51 -18.52
CA GLY A 68 10.32 8.16 -19.20
C GLY A 68 10.35 6.84 -19.96
N ASP A 69 11.30 5.94 -19.67
CA ASP A 69 11.37 4.62 -20.31
C ASP A 69 10.51 3.53 -19.62
N GLY A 70 9.88 3.86 -18.49
CA GLY A 70 9.05 2.97 -17.68
C GLY A 70 9.85 2.03 -16.76
N ILE A 71 11.17 2.20 -16.65
CA ILE A 71 12.06 1.51 -15.72
C ILE A 71 12.42 2.48 -14.61
N GLU A 72 12.48 1.98 -13.37
CA GLU A 72 12.84 2.82 -12.24
C GLU A 72 14.34 3.19 -12.19
N ASP A 73 14.62 4.48 -11.98
CA ASP A 73 15.97 5.03 -11.78
C ASP A 73 16.29 5.26 -10.32
N VAL A 74 15.27 5.50 -9.50
CA VAL A 74 15.38 5.68 -8.06
C VAL A 74 14.31 4.83 -7.38
N THR A 75 14.74 3.95 -6.48
CA THR A 75 13.81 3.14 -5.67
C THR A 75 14.09 3.35 -4.19
N TYR A 76 13.04 3.58 -3.41
CA TYR A 76 13.08 3.51 -1.95
C TYR A 76 12.45 2.19 -1.50
N GLN A 77 13.26 1.33 -0.91
CA GLN A 77 12.90 0.01 -0.43
C GLN A 77 12.67 0.02 1.08
N PHE A 78 11.53 -0.51 1.51
CA PHE A 78 11.12 -0.61 2.90
C PHE A 78 10.98 -2.09 3.27
N LYS A 79 11.62 -2.47 4.37
CA LYS A 79 11.52 -3.82 4.95
C LYS A 79 11.16 -3.69 6.41
N PHE A 80 10.14 -4.42 6.82
CA PHE A 80 9.60 -4.39 8.16
C PHE A 80 10.03 -5.62 8.95
N LYS A 81 10.05 -5.48 10.27
CA LYS A 81 10.30 -6.55 11.21
C LYS A 81 9.49 -6.32 12.48
N THR A 82 8.73 -7.32 12.84
CA THR A 82 7.93 -7.33 14.06
C THR A 82 8.75 -7.91 15.21
N LYS A 83 8.59 -7.32 16.39
CA LYS A 83 9.20 -7.75 17.64
C LYS A 83 8.12 -7.87 18.70
N ILE A 84 7.95 -9.09 19.20
CA ILE A 84 7.08 -9.41 20.32
C ILE A 84 7.90 -9.30 21.61
N GLY A 85 7.39 -8.59 22.61
CA GLY A 85 8.05 -8.44 23.91
C GLY A 85 7.80 -9.65 24.83
N ASN A 86 6.53 -9.92 25.11
CA ASN A 86 6.02 -11.03 25.89
C ASN A 86 5.19 -11.96 24.98
N PRO A 87 5.72 -13.14 24.60
CA PRO A 87 4.98 -14.12 23.80
C PRO A 87 3.93 -14.88 24.62
N ASP A 88 3.97 -14.84 25.96
CA ASP A 88 3.07 -15.58 26.85
C ASP A 88 1.74 -14.85 27.11
N THR A 89 1.37 -13.90 26.25
CA THR A 89 0.10 -13.17 26.33
C THR A 89 -0.49 -12.95 24.94
N PHE A 90 -1.82 -13.01 24.84
CA PHE A 90 -2.54 -12.66 23.62
C PHE A 90 -2.69 -11.14 23.42
N LEU A 91 -2.27 -10.33 24.40
CA LEU A 91 -2.48 -8.88 24.41
C LEU A 91 -1.45 -8.16 23.53
N TYR A 92 -1.94 -7.33 22.62
CA TYR A 92 -1.13 -6.35 21.87
C TYR A 92 -0.44 -5.32 22.78
N ASN A 93 -1.10 -4.96 23.89
CA ASN A 93 -0.58 -4.09 24.91
C ASN A 93 -1.18 -4.44 26.28
N THR A 94 -0.37 -4.32 27.35
CA THR A 94 -0.77 -4.64 28.73
C THR A 94 -1.23 -3.42 29.53
N GLY A 95 -1.26 -2.26 28.88
CA GLY A 95 -1.64 -0.96 29.45
C GLY A 95 -1.61 0.13 28.37
N PRO A 96 -1.98 1.38 28.68
CA PRO A 96 -1.93 2.49 27.73
C PRO A 96 -0.52 2.68 27.16
N ILE A 97 -0.42 2.95 25.86
CA ILE A 97 0.83 3.23 25.17
C ILE A 97 0.98 4.75 25.07
N ASN A 98 1.94 5.32 25.78
CA ASN A 98 2.17 6.78 25.81
C ASN A 98 3.42 7.20 25.03
N SER A 99 4.27 6.25 24.64
CA SER A 99 5.44 6.50 23.81
C SER A 99 5.83 5.26 23.00
N LEU A 100 6.68 5.42 21.99
CA LEU A 100 7.17 4.30 21.17
C LEU A 100 8.06 3.31 21.95
N THR A 101 8.57 3.73 23.12
CA THR A 101 9.41 2.90 23.99
C THR A 101 8.66 2.33 25.19
N ASP A 102 7.36 2.61 25.31
CA ASP A 102 6.53 2.16 26.43
C ASP A 102 6.64 0.64 26.62
N SER A 103 6.81 0.22 27.87
CA SER A 103 6.91 -1.20 28.24
C SER A 103 5.57 -1.92 28.11
N SER A 104 4.46 -1.16 28.12
CA SER A 104 3.11 -1.70 27.95
C SER A 104 2.81 -2.12 26.52
N TRP A 105 3.60 -1.65 25.54
CA TRP A 105 3.43 -2.00 24.13
C TRP A 105 4.16 -3.31 23.80
N ASN A 106 3.39 -4.37 23.57
CA ASN A 106 3.92 -5.73 23.43
C ASN A 106 4.44 -6.03 22.00
N VAL A 107 3.63 -5.72 20.98
CA VAL A 107 3.92 -6.05 19.57
C VAL A 107 4.39 -4.80 18.83
N LYS A 108 5.71 -4.64 18.67
CA LYS A 108 6.34 -3.48 18.04
C LYS A 108 6.78 -3.82 16.62
N GLN A 109 6.67 -2.87 15.69
CA GLN A 109 7.22 -3.04 14.36
C GLN A 109 8.28 -1.98 14.06
N PHE A 110 9.36 -2.42 13.43
CA PHE A 110 10.46 -1.59 13.00
C PHE A 110 10.71 -1.76 11.51
N TYR A 111 11.37 -0.80 10.88
CA TYR A 111 11.72 -0.88 9.47
C TYR A 111 13.08 -0.28 9.14
N SER A 112 13.56 -0.64 7.95
CA SER A 112 14.73 -0.03 7.31
C SER A 112 14.33 0.60 5.99
N VAL A 113 15.04 1.65 5.59
CA VAL A 113 14.91 2.30 4.28
C VAL A 113 16.22 2.17 3.53
N THR A 114 16.17 1.62 2.31
CA THR A 114 17.31 1.53 1.39
C THR A 114 16.97 2.26 0.11
N LYS A 115 17.81 3.19 -0.32
CA LYS A 115 17.72 3.81 -1.64
C LYS A 115 18.52 3.00 -2.64
N VAL A 116 17.95 2.69 -3.79
CA VAL A 116 18.65 2.06 -4.92
C VAL A 116 18.67 3.05 -6.07
N LEU A 117 19.87 3.31 -6.61
CA LEU A 117 20.05 4.11 -7.82
C LEU A 117 20.29 3.18 -9.03
N GLY A 118 19.54 3.39 -10.10
CA GLY A 118 19.40 2.46 -11.23
C GLY A 118 18.36 1.37 -10.98
N PRO A 119 18.32 0.32 -11.83
CA PRO A 119 17.27 -0.71 -11.76
C PRO A 119 17.18 -1.38 -10.38
N ARG A 120 15.98 -1.49 -9.79
CA ARG A 120 15.76 -1.82 -8.36
C ARG A 120 16.34 -3.14 -7.86
N ARG A 121 16.71 -4.04 -8.77
CA ARG A 121 17.25 -5.37 -8.46
C ARG A 121 18.76 -5.48 -8.67
N SER A 122 19.39 -4.55 -9.39
CA SER A 122 20.82 -4.60 -9.76
C SER A 122 21.55 -3.27 -9.61
N GLY A 123 20.83 -2.19 -9.31
CA GLY A 123 21.37 -0.86 -9.07
C GLY A 123 22.19 -0.78 -7.79
N THR A 124 22.69 0.42 -7.49
CA THR A 124 23.57 0.66 -6.34
C THR A 124 22.74 0.94 -5.09
N PRO A 125 22.78 0.08 -4.05
CA PRO A 125 22.02 0.29 -2.83
C PRO A 125 22.77 1.16 -1.82
N THR A 126 22.04 2.03 -1.13
CA THR A 126 22.51 2.83 0.01
C THR A 126 21.47 2.74 1.12
N VAL A 127 21.87 2.20 2.28
CA VAL A 127 20.99 2.17 3.46
C VAL A 127 20.90 3.58 4.02
N LEU A 128 19.66 4.09 4.15
CA LEU A 128 19.38 5.44 4.61
C LEU A 128 18.93 5.51 6.08
N GLY A 129 18.41 4.40 6.60
CA GLY A 129 17.95 4.27 7.97
C GLY A 129 17.63 2.82 8.32
N THR A 130 17.81 2.47 9.59
CA THR A 130 17.56 1.12 10.13
C THR A 130 16.92 1.22 11.50
N ASN A 131 16.13 0.22 11.88
CA ASN A 131 15.48 0.16 13.20
C ASN A 131 14.60 1.39 13.49
N LEU A 132 13.98 1.95 12.45
CA LEU A 132 13.00 3.03 12.56
C LEU A 132 11.70 2.45 13.08
N SER A 133 11.08 3.07 14.08
CA SER A 133 9.84 2.56 14.67
C SER A 133 8.64 2.98 13.83
N THR A 134 7.68 2.06 13.62
CA THR A 134 6.30 2.46 13.31
C THR A 134 5.66 3.04 14.59
N PRO A 135 4.53 3.78 14.51
CA PRO A 135 3.66 3.94 15.67
C PRO A 135 2.93 2.62 15.99
N PRO A 136 2.35 2.46 17.18
CA PRO A 136 1.35 1.42 17.42
C PRO A 136 0.11 1.63 16.55
N VAL A 137 -0.79 0.65 16.44
CA VAL A 137 -2.11 0.86 15.83
C VAL A 137 -3.04 1.70 16.71
N ASN A 138 -3.95 2.46 16.11
CA ASN A 138 -4.95 3.28 16.78
C ASN A 138 -6.19 2.45 17.17
N ILE A 139 -6.07 1.69 18.25
CA ILE A 139 -7.12 0.76 18.72
C ILE A 139 -8.27 1.50 19.39
N GLY A 140 -7.94 2.52 20.17
CA GLY A 140 -8.93 3.28 20.93
C GLY A 140 -8.40 3.85 22.26
N PRO A 141 -9.26 4.54 23.02
CA PRO A 141 -8.85 5.41 24.12
C PRO A 141 -8.16 4.71 25.29
N ARG A 142 -8.27 3.39 25.42
CA ARG A 142 -7.58 2.62 26.47
C ARG A 142 -6.15 2.23 26.09
N SER A 143 -5.91 1.94 24.81
CA SER A 143 -4.60 1.49 24.33
C SER A 143 -3.77 2.64 23.78
N THR A 144 -4.39 3.53 22.99
CA THR A 144 -3.72 4.65 22.30
C THR A 144 -4.47 5.96 22.51
N PRO A 145 -4.57 6.47 23.75
CA PRO A 145 -5.32 7.70 24.07
C PRO A 145 -4.82 8.96 23.34
N HIS A 146 -3.54 8.99 22.96
CA HIS A 146 -2.87 10.12 22.31
C HIS A 146 -2.21 9.68 20.99
N TYR A 147 -2.97 9.05 20.10
CA TYR A 147 -2.43 8.46 18.87
C TYR A 147 -1.60 9.43 18.01
N ILE A 148 -2.03 10.69 17.90
CA ILE A 148 -1.34 11.70 17.08
C ILE A 148 0.10 11.93 17.58
N ASP A 149 0.33 11.93 18.89
CA ASP A 149 1.67 12.14 19.45
C ASP A 149 2.59 10.94 19.15
N LEU A 150 2.05 9.72 19.23
CA LEU A 150 2.75 8.49 18.86
C LEU A 150 3.10 8.47 17.37
N ALA A 151 2.14 8.87 16.53
CA ALA A 151 2.29 8.98 15.09
C ALA A 151 3.36 10.01 14.69
N ASN A 152 3.40 11.17 15.38
CA ASN A 152 4.41 12.21 15.16
C ASN A 152 5.80 11.77 15.63
N ALA A 153 5.88 11.06 16.76
CA ALA A 153 7.14 10.53 17.28
C ALA A 153 7.78 9.46 16.35
N ALA A 154 7.00 8.86 15.45
CA ALA A 154 7.47 7.88 14.47
C ALA A 154 7.97 8.50 13.16
N ILE A 155 7.94 9.84 13.02
CA ILE A 155 8.53 10.54 11.88
C ILE A 155 10.04 10.62 12.08
N ASN A 156 10.81 10.15 11.08
CA ASN A 156 12.27 10.09 11.15
C ASN A 156 12.92 10.89 10.02
N THR A 157 14.11 11.45 10.27
CA THR A 157 14.99 11.99 9.24
C THR A 157 16.03 10.94 8.85
N LEU A 158 16.16 10.68 7.55
CA LEU A 158 17.10 9.73 6.97
C LEU A 158 18.48 10.37 6.76
N SER A 159 19.51 9.55 6.53
CA SER A 159 20.89 10.02 6.34
C SER A 159 21.10 10.93 5.13
N ASP A 160 20.20 10.91 4.16
CA ASP A 160 20.20 11.78 2.97
C ASP A 160 19.35 13.05 3.14
N GLY A 161 18.84 13.30 4.35
CA GLY A 161 17.99 14.44 4.69
C GLY A 161 16.52 14.30 4.30
N SER A 162 16.11 13.16 3.71
CA SER A 162 14.70 12.85 3.48
C SER A 162 13.97 12.63 4.81
N MET A 163 12.68 12.92 4.87
CA MET A 163 11.84 12.54 6.01
C MET A 163 11.00 11.33 5.66
N VAL A 164 10.75 10.45 6.65
CA VAL A 164 10.00 9.22 6.44
C VAL A 164 9.05 8.96 7.60
N PHE A 165 7.93 8.32 7.28
CA PHE A 165 6.99 7.75 8.23
C PHE A 165 6.43 6.43 7.67
N ALA A 166 6.17 5.45 8.53
CA ALA A 166 5.44 4.24 8.16
C ALA A 166 4.50 3.80 9.29
N GLY A 167 3.21 3.64 8.99
CA GLY A 167 2.21 3.16 9.96
C GLY A 167 0.78 3.59 9.62
N GLN A 168 -0.13 3.27 10.53
CA GLN A 168 -1.57 3.46 10.33
C GLN A 168 -1.97 4.93 10.18
N ARG A 169 -2.82 5.24 9.19
CA ARG A 169 -3.47 6.54 8.97
C ARG A 169 -4.91 6.34 8.57
N ASP A 170 -5.73 7.36 8.80
CA ASP A 170 -7.10 7.39 8.32
C ASP A 170 -7.12 7.25 6.79
N GLU A 171 -8.08 6.49 6.25
CA GLU A 171 -8.26 6.40 4.80
C GLU A 171 -8.77 7.74 4.27
N ALA A 172 -7.94 8.40 3.45
CA ALA A 172 -8.24 9.73 2.92
C ALA A 172 -9.06 9.70 1.63
N PHE A 173 -9.22 8.53 1.02
CA PHE A 173 -10.00 8.36 -0.18
C PHE A 173 -11.47 8.06 0.11
N TYR A 174 -12.34 8.86 -0.51
CA TYR A 174 -13.79 8.75 -0.40
C TYR A 174 -14.33 7.90 -1.55
N VAL A 175 -15.00 6.80 -1.21
CA VAL A 175 -15.60 5.91 -2.22
C VAL A 175 -16.84 5.19 -1.72
N ASP A 176 -17.83 5.10 -2.59
CA ASP A 176 -19.03 4.30 -2.37
C ASP A 176 -18.85 2.90 -2.95
N LEU A 177 -18.07 2.06 -2.25
CA LEU A 177 -17.78 0.69 -2.67
C LEU A 177 -19.07 -0.11 -2.82
N GLY A 178 -20.02 0.07 -1.89
CA GLY A 178 -21.32 -0.57 -1.93
C GLY A 178 -22.16 -0.15 -3.14
N SER A 179 -21.97 1.05 -3.69
CA SER A 179 -22.62 1.48 -4.94
C SER A 179 -21.92 0.89 -6.16
N ILE A 180 -20.60 1.03 -6.27
CA ILE A 180 -19.85 0.61 -7.46
C ILE A 180 -19.84 -0.91 -7.63
N PHE A 181 -19.67 -1.68 -6.54
CA PHE A 181 -19.54 -3.14 -6.60
C PHE A 181 -20.85 -3.88 -6.37
N ASP A 182 -21.93 -3.19 -5.98
CA ASP A 182 -23.30 -3.71 -6.12
C ASP A 182 -23.84 -3.35 -7.51
N LEU A 183 -23.34 -4.06 -8.52
CA LEU A 183 -23.76 -3.95 -9.92
C LEU A 183 -23.64 -2.53 -10.52
N ALA A 184 -22.64 -1.75 -10.11
CA ALA A 184 -22.47 -0.35 -10.53
C ALA A 184 -23.74 0.49 -10.36
N THR A 185 -24.45 0.28 -9.25
CA THR A 185 -25.63 1.04 -8.82
C THR A 185 -25.21 2.44 -8.35
N LEU A 186 -24.78 3.29 -9.29
CA LEU A 186 -24.34 4.68 -9.10
C LEU A 186 -25.38 5.52 -8.35
N ARG A 187 -24.98 6.05 -7.20
CA ARG A 187 -25.76 7.05 -6.45
C ARG A 187 -25.43 8.47 -6.93
N PRO A 188 -26.41 9.40 -6.97
CA PRO A 188 -27.82 9.26 -6.61
C PRO A 188 -28.73 8.83 -7.79
N PHE A 189 -28.17 8.21 -8.83
CA PHE A 189 -28.87 7.89 -10.08
C PHE A 189 -29.55 6.51 -10.06
N GLN A 190 -29.49 5.76 -8.97
CA GLN A 190 -29.95 4.36 -8.91
C GLN A 190 -31.44 4.15 -9.25
N ASN A 191 -32.25 5.20 -9.19
CA ASN A 191 -33.64 5.18 -9.64
C ASN A 191 -33.78 5.08 -11.17
N LEU A 192 -32.70 5.36 -11.91
CA LEU A 192 -32.57 5.22 -13.37
C LEU A 192 -31.83 3.94 -13.77
N HIS A 193 -31.38 3.14 -12.81
CA HIS A 193 -30.74 1.85 -13.06
C HIS A 193 -31.75 0.82 -13.58
N LEU A 194 -31.30 -0.17 -14.35
CA LEU A 194 -32.11 -1.25 -14.91
C LEU A 194 -32.89 -2.01 -13.84
N ILE A 195 -32.30 -2.13 -12.65
CA ILE A 195 -32.95 -2.64 -11.43
C ILE A 195 -33.06 -1.45 -10.46
N PRO A 196 -34.14 -0.66 -10.53
CA PRO A 196 -34.19 0.62 -9.84
C PRO A 196 -34.43 0.47 -8.33
N THR A 197 -33.74 1.29 -7.55
CA THR A 197 -34.01 1.52 -6.13
C THR A 197 -34.21 3.01 -5.86
N PRO A 198 -34.81 3.43 -4.72
CA PRO A 198 -34.96 4.85 -4.42
C PRO A 198 -33.62 5.59 -4.41
N ALA A 199 -33.62 6.81 -4.97
CA ALA A 199 -32.46 7.69 -4.94
C ALA A 199 -32.02 7.96 -3.49
N ALA A 200 -30.71 7.98 -3.27
CA ALA A 200 -30.08 8.10 -1.97
C ALA A 200 -28.73 8.81 -2.15
N PRO A 201 -28.23 9.53 -1.13
CA PRO A 201 -26.91 10.15 -1.20
C PRO A 201 -25.81 9.09 -1.33
N GLY A 202 -24.68 9.49 -1.90
CA GLY A 202 -23.46 8.67 -1.87
C GLY A 202 -23.02 8.39 -0.44
N VAL A 203 -22.46 7.21 -0.22
CA VAL A 203 -21.95 6.73 1.07
C VAL A 203 -20.44 6.63 0.99
N ASP A 204 -19.77 7.29 1.91
CA ASP A 204 -18.34 7.10 2.11
C ASP A 204 -18.11 5.79 2.86
N THR A 205 -17.77 4.73 2.12
CA THR A 205 -17.67 3.37 2.67
C THR A 205 -16.39 3.17 3.48
N THR A 206 -15.36 3.95 3.21
CA THR A 206 -14.06 3.91 3.90
C THR A 206 -14.06 4.73 5.18
N LYS A 207 -15.10 5.52 5.45
CA LYS A 207 -15.23 6.34 6.65
C LYS A 207 -15.05 5.53 7.93
N GLY A 208 -14.09 5.94 8.75
CA GLY A 208 -13.81 5.31 10.05
C GLY A 208 -12.92 4.07 9.97
N PHE A 209 -12.43 3.73 8.78
CA PHE A 209 -11.38 2.73 8.57
C PHE A 209 -10.03 3.40 8.35
N SER A 210 -8.97 2.67 8.64
CA SER A 210 -7.60 3.11 8.38
C SER A 210 -6.95 2.31 7.25
N VAL A 211 -5.76 2.75 6.87
CA VAL A 211 -4.78 2.05 6.03
C VAL A 211 -3.39 2.18 6.65
N HIS A 212 -2.45 1.37 6.21
CA HIS A 212 -1.03 1.54 6.52
C HIS A 212 -0.35 2.38 5.44
N THR A 213 0.15 3.56 5.81
CA THR A 213 0.84 4.47 4.90
C THR A 213 2.35 4.36 5.06
N ILE A 214 3.06 4.23 3.94
CA ILE A 214 4.49 4.55 3.81
C ILE A 214 4.58 5.96 3.21
N ALA A 215 5.14 6.91 3.95
CA ALA A 215 5.32 8.29 3.53
C ALA A 215 6.81 8.65 3.45
N ILE A 216 7.23 9.32 2.38
CA ILE A 216 8.58 9.87 2.25
C ILE A 216 8.53 11.28 1.64
N GLN A 217 9.21 12.24 2.28
CA GLN A 217 9.43 13.59 1.76
C GLN A 217 10.88 13.71 1.30
N VAL A 218 11.09 13.88 0.00
CA VAL A 218 12.39 13.80 -0.68
C VAL A 218 12.67 15.08 -1.45
N SER A 219 13.91 15.56 -1.47
CA SER A 219 14.28 16.71 -2.33
C SER A 219 14.07 16.40 -3.81
N LYS A 220 13.56 17.36 -4.59
CA LYS A 220 13.42 17.22 -6.05
C LYS A 220 14.75 16.83 -6.73
N LYS A 221 15.88 17.36 -6.23
CA LYS A 221 17.23 17.03 -6.72
C LYS A 221 17.61 15.57 -6.60
N GLN A 222 16.92 14.81 -5.75
CA GLN A 222 17.16 13.39 -5.60
C GLN A 222 16.28 12.53 -6.51
N LEU A 223 15.29 13.14 -7.16
CA LEU A 223 14.31 12.49 -8.03
C LEU A 223 14.56 12.82 -9.51
N THR A 224 15.08 14.00 -9.80
CA THR A 224 15.39 14.44 -11.17
C THR A 224 16.66 13.80 -11.70
N ALA A 225 16.66 13.43 -12.99
CA ALA A 225 17.78 12.77 -13.67
C ALA A 225 19.09 13.58 -13.61
N ASP A 226 18.98 14.91 -13.67
CA ASP A 226 20.11 15.85 -13.70
C ASP A 226 20.45 16.44 -12.31
N GLY A 227 19.74 16.03 -11.26
CA GLY A 227 19.90 16.59 -9.92
C GLY A 227 19.43 18.03 -9.75
N SER A 228 18.62 18.54 -10.69
CA SER A 228 18.05 19.89 -10.65
C SER A 228 16.87 20.02 -9.68
N ASN A 229 16.49 21.26 -9.36
CA ASN A 229 15.27 21.60 -8.61
C ASN A 229 14.35 22.41 -9.52
N PRO A 230 13.62 21.78 -10.45
CA PRO A 230 12.92 22.50 -11.48
C PRO A 230 11.62 23.13 -10.94
N ALA A 231 11.25 24.26 -11.54
CA ALA A 231 10.06 25.03 -11.18
C ALA A 231 9.02 25.12 -12.31
N ASP A 232 9.42 24.86 -13.55
CA ASP A 232 8.53 24.91 -14.72
C ASP A 232 7.86 23.53 -14.93
N PRO A 233 6.55 23.37 -14.69
CA PRO A 233 5.87 22.10 -14.86
C PRO A 233 5.85 21.59 -16.32
N LEU A 234 6.16 22.43 -17.31
CA LEU A 234 6.24 22.05 -18.72
C LEU A 234 7.63 21.56 -19.14
N SER A 235 8.65 21.76 -18.30
CA SER A 235 9.99 21.25 -18.56
C SER A 235 10.02 19.73 -18.43
N LYS A 236 10.70 19.05 -19.36
CA LYS A 236 10.92 17.60 -19.28
C LYS A 236 11.58 17.18 -17.97
N ASN A 237 12.49 17.99 -17.44
CA ASN A 237 13.19 17.68 -16.19
C ASN A 237 12.27 17.78 -14.95
N SER A 238 11.06 18.34 -15.10
CA SER A 238 10.03 18.40 -14.05
C SER A 238 9.10 17.19 -14.04
N VAL A 239 9.21 16.29 -15.02
CA VAL A 239 8.32 15.14 -15.17
C VAL A 239 9.02 13.90 -14.64
N VAL A 240 8.35 13.19 -13.73
CA VAL A 240 8.76 11.87 -13.23
C VAL A 240 7.56 10.94 -13.21
N GLY A 241 7.79 9.67 -13.54
CA GLY A 241 6.85 8.58 -13.29
C GLY A 241 7.03 8.06 -11.87
N ILE A 242 5.95 7.81 -11.13
CA ILE A 242 6.01 7.27 -9.77
C ILE A 242 4.99 6.15 -9.64
N TRP A 243 5.42 5.04 -9.04
CA TRP A 243 4.52 3.96 -8.63
C TRP A 243 5.03 3.27 -7.36
N ALA A 244 4.13 2.64 -6.63
CA ALA A 244 4.45 1.76 -5.52
C ALA A 244 4.32 0.30 -5.93
N SER A 245 5.02 -0.59 -5.22
CA SER A 245 4.84 -2.03 -5.37
C SER A 245 5.09 -2.80 -4.08
N ALA A 246 4.45 -3.97 -3.97
CA ALA A 246 4.77 -4.98 -2.98
C ALA A 246 5.32 -6.22 -3.70
N SER A 247 6.40 -6.78 -3.16
CA SER A 247 7.06 -7.98 -3.68
C SER A 247 7.22 -9.05 -2.61
N ARG A 248 7.09 -10.32 -3.00
CA ARG A 248 7.37 -11.50 -2.17
C ARG A 248 8.57 -12.26 -2.70
N ARG A 249 9.19 -13.09 -1.85
CA ARG A 249 10.16 -14.08 -2.32
C ARG A 249 9.48 -15.06 -3.28
N LYS A 250 10.22 -15.47 -4.32
CA LYS A 250 9.68 -16.31 -5.41
C LYS A 250 9.14 -17.67 -4.93
N ALA A 251 9.68 -18.20 -3.84
CA ALA A 251 9.23 -19.44 -3.25
C ALA A 251 9.13 -19.33 -1.73
N THR A 252 8.06 -19.92 -1.18
CA THR A 252 7.86 -20.16 0.25
C THR A 252 7.61 -21.64 0.44
N ILE A 253 8.39 -22.26 1.30
CA ILE A 253 8.21 -23.63 1.76
C ILE A 253 7.65 -23.50 3.17
N LEU A 254 6.41 -23.94 3.38
CA LEU A 254 5.82 -23.93 4.72
C LEU A 254 6.54 -24.96 5.61
N ALA A 255 6.57 -24.71 6.92
CA ALA A 255 6.97 -25.75 7.86
C ALA A 255 6.00 -26.95 7.73
N GLY A 256 6.48 -28.14 8.11
CA GLY A 256 5.63 -29.33 8.22
C GLY A 256 4.50 -29.12 9.22
N ASP A 257 3.47 -29.95 9.15
CA ASP A 257 2.50 -29.98 10.24
C ASP A 257 3.10 -30.69 11.46
N GLY A 258 2.63 -30.36 12.66
CA GLY A 258 3.20 -30.86 13.92
C GLY A 258 2.94 -32.36 14.20
N ASP A 259 2.64 -33.16 13.18
CA ASP A 259 2.32 -34.59 13.24
C ASP A 259 3.16 -35.43 12.24
N ASP A 260 4.14 -34.82 11.55
CA ASP A 260 4.97 -35.50 10.53
C ASP A 260 6.00 -36.51 11.13
N ASP A 261 6.00 -36.71 12.44
CA ASP A 261 6.85 -37.65 13.15
C ASP A 261 6.10 -38.95 13.49
N ASP A 262 6.44 -40.05 12.80
CA ASP A 262 6.01 -41.45 13.04
C ASP A 262 6.19 -41.96 14.50
N ASN A 263 6.75 -41.14 15.39
CA ASN A 263 7.03 -41.44 16.80
C ASN A 263 5.95 -40.95 17.78
N GLY A 264 4.90 -40.26 17.30
CA GLY A 264 3.77 -39.81 18.14
C GLY A 264 4.13 -38.75 19.17
N GLN A 265 5.19 -37.97 18.92
CA GLN A 265 5.63 -36.87 19.77
C GLN A 265 5.20 -35.56 19.09
N PHE A 266 4.48 -34.71 19.81
CA PHE A 266 4.07 -33.41 19.30
C PHE A 266 5.31 -32.56 19.02
N ASP A 267 5.51 -32.19 17.75
CA ASP A 267 6.54 -31.23 17.38
C ASP A 267 5.98 -29.81 17.53
N GLU A 268 6.57 -29.02 18.42
CA GLU A 268 6.25 -27.60 18.59
C GLU A 268 7.01 -26.73 17.57
N ASP A 269 7.53 -27.33 16.48
CA ASP A 269 8.19 -26.63 15.39
C ASP A 269 7.24 -25.64 14.69
N THR A 270 7.21 -24.44 15.27
CA THR A 270 6.56 -23.25 14.76
C THR A 270 7.51 -22.44 13.89
N SER A 271 8.62 -23.04 13.41
CA SER A 271 9.59 -22.33 12.59
C SER A 271 8.90 -21.65 11.41
N PRO A 272 9.17 -20.35 11.18
CA PRO A 272 8.63 -19.69 10.02
C PRO A 272 9.17 -20.42 8.78
N GLY A 273 8.27 -20.85 7.90
CA GLY A 273 8.65 -21.56 6.68
C GLY A 273 9.78 -20.87 5.91
N ILE A 274 10.52 -21.63 5.10
CA ILE A 274 11.68 -21.11 4.37
C ILE A 274 11.22 -20.29 3.16
N GLN A 275 11.67 -19.04 3.09
CA GLN A 275 11.47 -18.19 1.91
C GLN A 275 12.77 -18.05 1.11
N THR A 276 12.70 -18.26 -0.21
CA THR A 276 13.90 -18.29 -1.07
C THR A 276 13.66 -17.72 -2.47
N GLY A 277 14.75 -17.47 -3.18
CA GLY A 277 14.76 -16.93 -4.53
C GLY A 277 14.67 -15.39 -4.60
N PRO A 278 14.63 -14.82 -5.82
CA PRO A 278 14.53 -13.37 -6.01
C PRO A 278 13.15 -12.84 -5.56
N PHE A 279 13.08 -11.55 -5.27
CA PHE A 279 11.79 -10.88 -5.06
C PHE A 279 11.01 -10.77 -6.36
N THR A 280 9.73 -11.10 -6.31
CA THR A 280 8.77 -11.01 -7.41
C THR A 280 7.63 -10.08 -6.99
N GLN A 281 7.29 -9.13 -7.85
CA GLN A 281 6.20 -8.20 -7.63
C GLN A 281 4.85 -8.94 -7.66
N VAL A 282 4.01 -8.70 -6.66
CA VAL A 282 2.67 -9.29 -6.53
C VAL A 282 1.57 -8.25 -6.55
N SER A 283 1.91 -6.98 -6.32
CA SER A 283 1.02 -5.82 -6.40
C SER A 283 1.82 -4.60 -6.88
N ARG A 284 1.14 -3.70 -7.60
CA ARG A 284 1.66 -2.37 -7.94
C ARG A 284 0.53 -1.36 -8.05
N LEU A 285 0.86 -0.09 -7.88
CA LEU A 285 -0.08 1.00 -8.11
C LEU A 285 0.66 2.27 -8.54
N GLY A 286 0.22 2.87 -9.64
CA GLY A 286 0.68 4.19 -10.08
C GLY A 286 -0.48 5.11 -10.47
N MET A 287 -1.57 4.51 -10.96
CA MET A 287 -2.84 5.18 -11.20
C MET A 287 -3.92 4.37 -10.51
N PRO A 288 -4.69 4.98 -9.59
CA PRO A 288 -5.65 4.19 -8.86
C PRO A 288 -6.92 3.89 -9.67
N LEU A 289 -7.75 2.95 -9.17
CA LEU A 289 -8.90 2.35 -9.85
C LEU A 289 -8.62 1.64 -11.20
N ILE A 290 -7.41 1.74 -11.77
CA ILE A 290 -7.08 1.09 -13.04
C ILE A 290 -7.24 -0.42 -12.94
N ASN A 291 -6.52 -1.06 -12.02
CA ASN A 291 -6.63 -2.50 -11.88
C ASN A 291 -7.95 -2.91 -11.23
N GLU A 292 -8.72 -1.99 -10.67
CA GLU A 292 -9.99 -2.25 -10.00
C GLU A 292 -11.17 -2.27 -10.97
N VAL A 293 -11.33 -1.26 -11.84
CA VAL A 293 -12.50 -1.12 -12.72
C VAL A 293 -12.19 -1.13 -14.22
N ILE A 294 -10.91 -0.98 -14.62
CA ILE A 294 -10.52 -0.91 -16.04
C ILE A 294 -9.99 -2.26 -16.53
N ILE A 295 -9.10 -2.89 -15.76
CA ILE A 295 -8.50 -4.16 -16.14
C ILE A 295 -9.49 -5.31 -15.92
N PRO A 296 -9.78 -6.15 -16.94
CA PRO A 296 -10.73 -7.25 -16.81
C PRO A 296 -10.30 -8.28 -15.77
N LEU A 297 -11.28 -8.96 -15.17
CA LEU A 297 -11.07 -9.88 -14.05
C LEU A 297 -9.91 -10.88 -14.28
N GLY A 298 -9.89 -11.54 -15.43
CA GLY A 298 -8.88 -12.54 -15.79
C GLY A 298 -7.48 -11.99 -16.09
N LYS A 299 -7.28 -10.68 -16.03
CA LYS A 299 -5.99 -10.00 -16.31
C LYS A 299 -5.44 -9.24 -15.11
N LYS A 300 -6.22 -9.04 -14.05
CA LYS A 300 -5.82 -8.22 -12.89
C LYS A 300 -4.55 -8.72 -12.19
N ASP A 301 -4.44 -10.03 -12.00
CA ASP A 301 -3.24 -10.63 -11.42
C ASP A 301 -2.01 -10.41 -12.30
N VAL A 302 -2.16 -10.52 -13.63
CA VAL A 302 -1.05 -10.28 -14.58
C VAL A 302 -0.65 -8.82 -14.55
N TRP A 303 -1.62 -7.90 -14.56
CA TRP A 303 -1.36 -6.47 -14.49
C TRP A 303 -0.55 -6.09 -13.25
N ASN A 304 -0.83 -6.70 -12.09
CA ASN A 304 -0.06 -6.50 -10.86
C ASN A 304 1.39 -6.98 -10.94
N THR A 305 1.67 -8.00 -11.73
CA THR A 305 3.02 -8.61 -11.82
C THR A 305 3.95 -7.94 -12.82
N VAL A 306 3.40 -7.19 -13.78
CA VAL A 306 4.20 -6.56 -14.84
C VAL A 306 4.72 -5.18 -14.42
N ASN A 307 5.84 -4.77 -14.99
CA ASN A 307 6.38 -3.43 -14.83
C ASN A 307 5.65 -2.45 -15.80
N PRO A 308 5.47 -1.16 -15.43
CA PRO A 308 4.80 -0.14 -16.25
C PRO A 308 5.28 -0.02 -17.71
N ARG A 309 6.56 -0.31 -18.02
CA ARG A 309 7.07 -0.32 -19.41
C ARG A 309 6.31 -1.27 -20.35
N PHE A 310 5.57 -2.22 -19.79
CA PHE A 310 4.74 -3.17 -20.54
C PHE A 310 3.25 -2.81 -20.54
N ASP A 311 2.84 -1.63 -20.06
CA ASP A 311 1.42 -1.27 -19.94
C ASP A 311 0.71 -1.11 -21.30
N SER A 312 1.47 -0.91 -22.38
CA SER A 312 0.93 -0.85 -23.75
C SER A 312 0.10 -2.09 -24.14
N GLN A 313 0.39 -3.26 -23.56
CA GLN A 313 -0.39 -4.47 -23.81
C GLN A 313 -1.83 -4.39 -23.26
N PHE A 314 -2.09 -3.50 -22.30
CA PHE A 314 -3.39 -3.29 -21.68
C PHE A 314 -4.15 -2.09 -22.28
N LEU A 315 -3.53 -1.33 -23.18
CA LEU A 315 -4.04 -0.06 -23.72
C LEU A 315 -5.49 -0.14 -24.21
N GLN A 316 -5.89 -1.23 -24.84
CA GLN A 316 -7.26 -1.46 -25.30
C GLN A 316 -8.32 -1.31 -24.19
N TYR A 317 -7.98 -1.69 -22.96
CA TYR A 317 -8.89 -1.59 -21.81
C TYR A 317 -9.00 -0.15 -21.31
N TYR A 318 -7.95 0.66 -21.43
CA TYR A 318 -8.00 2.09 -21.12
C TYR A 318 -8.79 2.87 -22.17
N GLN A 319 -8.60 2.52 -23.45
CA GLN A 319 -9.25 3.22 -24.56
C GLN A 319 -10.74 2.87 -24.70
N THR A 320 -11.12 1.64 -24.33
CA THR A 320 -12.49 1.16 -24.43
C THR A 320 -12.89 0.34 -23.19
N PRO A 321 -12.95 0.99 -22.00
CA PRO A 321 -13.17 0.28 -20.75
C PRO A 321 -14.54 -0.37 -20.73
N GLU A 322 -14.64 -1.54 -20.09
CA GLU A 322 -15.89 -2.30 -20.03
C GLU A 322 -17.02 -1.51 -19.36
N VAL A 323 -16.69 -0.73 -18.31
CA VAL A 323 -17.67 0.13 -17.63
C VAL A 323 -18.38 1.08 -18.61
N GLN A 324 -17.69 1.63 -19.61
CA GLN A 324 -18.31 2.49 -20.62
C GLN A 324 -19.37 1.74 -21.44
N LYS A 325 -19.13 0.47 -21.75
CA LYS A 325 -20.08 -0.37 -22.51
C LYS A 325 -21.27 -0.81 -21.66
N LEU A 326 -21.05 -0.98 -20.35
CA LEU A 326 -22.09 -1.40 -19.42
C LEU A 326 -23.04 -0.26 -19.04
N LEU A 327 -22.55 0.98 -18.94
CA LEU A 327 -23.37 2.11 -18.49
C LEU A 327 -24.69 2.29 -19.26
N PRO A 328 -24.75 2.25 -20.61
CA PRO A 328 -26.01 2.35 -21.34
C PRO A 328 -26.96 1.16 -21.13
N ILE A 329 -26.43 -0.02 -20.78
CA ILE A 329 -27.21 -1.22 -20.49
C ILE A 329 -27.78 -1.13 -19.07
N LEU A 330 -26.93 -0.76 -18.11
CA LEU A 330 -27.29 -0.62 -16.69
C LEU A 330 -28.18 0.61 -16.45
N TYR A 331 -28.11 1.63 -17.31
CA TYR A 331 -28.93 2.84 -17.22
C TYR A 331 -29.53 3.19 -18.59
N PRO A 332 -30.57 2.45 -19.03
CA PRO A 332 -31.18 2.65 -20.34
C PRO A 332 -31.64 4.09 -20.56
N GLY A 333 -31.12 4.73 -21.61
CA GLY A 333 -31.49 6.10 -21.99
C GLY A 333 -30.82 7.22 -21.19
N VAL A 334 -29.93 6.90 -20.24
CA VAL A 334 -29.19 7.90 -19.45
C VAL A 334 -27.83 8.20 -20.07
N PHE A 335 -27.05 7.16 -20.37
CA PHE A 335 -25.73 7.32 -20.98
C PHE A 335 -25.80 7.04 -22.49
N PRO A 336 -25.07 7.82 -23.31
CA PRO A 336 -24.95 7.54 -24.74
C PRO A 336 -24.15 6.25 -24.97
N ASN A 337 -24.46 5.56 -26.07
CA ASN A 337 -23.64 4.46 -26.58
C ASN A 337 -22.35 4.98 -27.21
#